data_AF-A0A2A9EXY6-F1
#
_entry.id   AF-A0A2A9EXY6-F1
#
_cell.length_a   1.000
_cell.length_b   1.000
_cell.length_c   1.000
_cell.angle_alpha   90.00
_cell.angle_beta   90.00
_cell.angle_gamma   90.00
#
_symmetry.space_group_name_H-M   'P 1'
#
loop_
_entity.id
_entity.type
_entity.pdbx_description
1 polymer ?
#
loop_
_entity_poly.entity_id
_entity_poly.type
_entity_poly.pdbx_seq_one_letter_code
_entity_poly.pdbx_strand_id
1 'polypeptide(L)'
;MMGSFRLPGARVAGEALAELRRLREAAETQVTVSRRTARRVAELERQVADLTAQLSVRLDRIGADVAATRKDAESGRKELTTLRTAATASTMSEVLEFTAQRQMTLRETLELLARERTSFARFGDGELRMMVDPLYDLGFQKNSAEIRAALRETLAAEPVDGLLVGWPQTFRTAHNSGVWELVWQDVRRVVPEGRRFGNSHVSRPICFLELGDDAVRLWRDVWADEKVLVVTGRGSRFDLVPALFDDVAAVDHLWTVPRHAFEVLDELEAEIVARASDELVLLALGPAGTILASRLARAGVWAIDVGHLSNSYLNVVDGAPKPEKTPAVRRAARRS
;
A
#
# COMPACT_ATOMS: atom_id res chain seq x y z
N MET A 1 13.70 56.11 103.06
CA MET A 1 13.84 54.65 103.17
C MET A 1 12.49 54.03 102.85
N MET A 2 12.33 53.43 101.67
CA MET A 2 11.37 52.34 101.38
C MET A 2 11.60 51.95 99.92
N GLY A 3 12.49 50.99 99.71
CA GLY A 3 12.69 50.35 98.42
C GLY A 3 11.51 49.44 98.12
N SER A 4 10.87 49.62 96.97
CA SER A 4 9.87 48.68 96.49
C SER A 4 10.56 47.39 96.03
N PHE A 5 10.43 46.34 96.84
CA PHE A 5 10.83 44.98 96.53
C PHE A 5 9.91 44.44 95.43
N ARG A 6 10.41 44.28 94.20
CA ARG A 6 9.65 43.66 93.10
C ARG A 6 9.83 42.14 93.16
N LEU A 7 8.75 41.42 93.41
CA LEU A 7 8.71 39.95 93.35
C LEU A 7 9.05 39.46 91.92
N PRO A 8 10.07 38.60 91.74
CA PRO A 8 10.51 38.13 90.41
C PRO A 8 9.43 37.41 89.59
N GLY A 9 8.42 36.82 90.25
CA GLY A 9 7.37 36.03 89.60
C GLY A 9 6.24 36.84 88.93
N ALA A 10 6.00 38.09 89.34
CA ALA A 10 4.90 38.90 88.78
C ALA A 10 5.17 39.39 87.35
N ARG A 11 6.45 39.57 86.99
CA ARG A 11 6.88 39.98 85.65
C ARG A 11 6.79 38.82 84.66
N VAL A 12 7.21 37.63 85.10
CA VAL A 12 7.13 36.37 84.33
C VAL A 12 5.68 35.98 84.04
N ALA A 13 4.77 36.14 85.02
CA ALA A 13 3.34 35.89 84.83
C ALA A 13 2.68 36.90 83.86
N GLY A 14 3.10 38.18 83.89
CA GLY A 14 2.61 39.21 82.98
C GLY A 14 3.10 39.03 81.53
N GLU A 15 4.36 38.62 81.34
CA GLU A 15 4.94 38.29 80.04
C GLU A 15 4.30 37.03 79.44
N ALA A 16 4.08 35.99 80.26
CA ALA A 16 3.37 34.78 79.83
C ALA A 16 1.92 35.06 79.42
N LEU A 17 1.21 35.93 80.15
CA LEU A 17 -0.16 36.32 79.80
C LEU A 17 -0.23 37.15 78.50
N ALA A 18 0.76 38.01 78.27
CA ALA A 18 0.87 38.79 77.04
C ALA A 18 1.16 37.88 75.83
N GLU A 19 2.03 36.88 75.99
CA GLU A 19 2.33 35.90 74.94
C GLU A 19 1.13 34.99 74.64
N LEU A 20 0.40 34.53 75.67
CA LEU A 20 -0.84 33.77 75.48
C LEU A 20 -1.91 34.59 74.73
N ARG A 21 -2.00 35.90 74.97
CA ARG A 21 -2.91 36.79 74.21
C ARG A 21 -2.48 36.93 72.76
N ARG A 22 -1.19 37.09 72.47
CA ARG A 22 -0.65 37.13 71.10
C ARG A 22 -0.89 35.83 70.36
N LEU A 23 -0.61 34.69 71.00
CA LEU A 23 -0.85 33.37 70.42
C LEU A 23 -2.34 33.15 70.13
N ARG A 24 -3.22 33.63 71.01
CA ARG A 24 -4.67 33.58 70.79
C ARG A 24 -5.10 34.46 69.59
N GLU A 25 -4.63 35.70 69.50
CA GLU A 25 -4.95 36.59 68.37
C GLU A 25 -4.42 36.03 67.03
N ALA A 26 -3.22 35.45 67.03
CA ALA A 26 -2.65 34.76 65.88
C ALA A 26 -3.50 33.53 65.50
N ALA A 27 -3.95 32.74 66.47
CA ALA A 27 -4.83 31.59 66.24
C ALA A 27 -6.21 32.01 65.70
N GLU A 28 -6.81 33.07 66.24
CA GLU A 28 -8.09 33.62 65.77
C GLU A 28 -7.99 34.15 64.33
N THR A 29 -6.87 34.80 64.00
CA THR A 29 -6.54 35.26 62.63
C THR A 29 -6.39 34.06 61.69
N GLN A 30 -5.63 33.03 62.11
CA GLN A 30 -5.43 31.82 61.32
C GLN A 30 -6.73 31.08 61.05
N VAL A 31 -7.61 30.93 62.06
CA VAL A 31 -8.94 30.33 61.89
C VAL A 31 -9.78 31.11 60.88
N THR A 32 -9.70 32.44 60.87
CA THR A 32 -10.43 33.29 59.92
C THR A 32 -9.92 33.11 58.49
N VAL A 33 -8.60 33.05 58.30
CA VAL A 33 -7.98 32.74 57.01
C VAL A 33 -8.38 31.35 56.54
N SER A 34 -8.28 30.33 57.39
CA SER A 34 -8.69 28.95 57.07
C SER A 34 -10.16 28.87 56.66
N ARG A 35 -11.07 29.60 57.34
CA ARG A 35 -12.49 29.68 56.95
C ARG A 35 -12.69 30.34 55.59
N ARG A 36 -11.94 31.40 55.27
CA ARG A 36 -12.00 32.06 53.95
C ARG A 36 -11.48 31.14 52.85
N THR A 37 -10.38 30.44 53.09
CA THR A 37 -9.82 29.46 52.15
C THR A 37 -10.80 28.32 51.92
N ALA A 38 -11.40 27.76 52.97
CA ALA A 38 -12.41 26.70 52.84
C ALA A 38 -13.61 27.13 51.99
N ARG A 39 -14.10 28.37 52.17
CA ARG A 39 -15.17 28.93 51.32
C ARG A 39 -14.74 29.05 49.85
N ARG A 40 -13.50 29.47 49.58
CA ARG A 40 -12.97 29.58 48.21
C ARG A 40 -12.80 28.21 47.55
N VAL A 41 -12.34 27.20 48.30
CA VAL A 41 -12.26 25.82 47.83
C VAL A 41 -13.65 25.29 47.47
N ALA A 42 -14.64 25.44 48.35
CA ALA A 42 -16.02 25.01 48.08
C ALA A 42 -16.64 25.72 46.85
N GLU A 43 -16.30 26.99 46.61
CA GLU A 43 -16.70 27.71 45.39
C GLU A 43 -16.04 27.13 44.14
N LEU A 44 -14.73 26.87 44.19
CA LEU A 44 -14.00 26.28 43.07
C LEU A 44 -14.47 24.85 42.76
N GLU A 45 -14.76 24.04 43.78
CA GLU A 45 -15.33 22.70 43.62
C GLU A 45 -16.68 22.76 42.87
N ARG A 46 -17.54 23.71 43.22
CA ARG A 46 -18.81 23.94 42.53
C ARG A 46 -18.60 24.35 41.06
N GLN A 47 -17.64 25.24 40.80
CA GLN A 47 -17.30 25.67 39.45
C GLN A 47 -16.74 24.52 38.60
N VAL A 48 -15.89 23.68 39.17
CA VAL A 48 -15.36 22.48 38.50
C VAL A 48 -16.48 21.49 38.20
N ALA A 49 -17.41 21.26 39.13
CA ALA A 49 -18.56 20.40 38.91
C ALA A 49 -19.46 20.91 37.76
N ASP A 50 -19.76 22.21 37.74
CA ASP A 50 -20.54 22.84 36.67
C ASP A 50 -19.83 22.77 35.30
N LEU A 51 -18.54 23.10 35.25
CA LEU A 51 -17.74 22.96 34.03
C LEU A 51 -17.67 21.51 33.54
N THR A 52 -17.56 20.55 34.45
CA THR A 52 -17.55 19.11 34.10
C THR A 52 -18.88 18.68 33.50
N ALA A 53 -20.00 19.12 34.08
CA ALA A 53 -21.33 18.84 33.54
C ALA A 53 -21.53 19.48 32.15
N GLN A 54 -21.11 20.75 31.98
CA GLN A 54 -21.15 21.43 30.69
C GLN A 54 -20.28 20.73 29.63
N LEU A 55 -19.08 20.27 30.01
CA LEU A 55 -18.19 19.51 29.13
C LEU A 55 -18.81 18.17 28.72
N SER A 56 -19.43 17.43 29.66
CA SER A 56 -20.12 16.17 29.35
C SER A 56 -21.21 16.38 28.29
N VAL A 57 -22.07 17.39 28.48
CA VAL A 57 -23.14 17.70 27.52
C VAL A 57 -22.57 18.08 26.15
N ARG A 58 -21.47 18.84 26.11
CA ARG A 58 -20.79 19.18 24.85
C ARG A 58 -20.19 17.97 24.17
N LEU A 59 -19.57 17.05 24.93
CA LEU A 59 -19.01 15.81 24.40
C LEU A 59 -20.11 14.90 23.83
N ASP A 60 -21.24 14.77 24.52
CA ASP A 60 -22.39 14.00 24.04
C ASP A 60 -22.93 14.58 22.72
N ARG A 61 -23.02 15.91 22.63
CA ARG A 61 -23.43 16.60 21.40
C ARG A 61 -22.44 16.38 20.26
N ILE A 62 -21.14 16.52 20.50
CA ILE A 62 -20.10 16.24 19.50
C ILE A 62 -20.19 14.78 19.06
N GLY A 63 -20.39 13.84 19.98
CA GLY A 63 -20.59 12.43 19.68
C GLY A 63 -21.78 12.19 18.74
N ALA A 64 -22.90 12.85 19.00
CA ALA A 64 -24.09 12.80 18.16
C ALA A 64 -23.84 13.40 16.76
N ASP A 65 -23.20 14.57 16.68
CA ASP A 65 -22.90 15.24 15.41
C ASP A 65 -21.91 14.43 14.55
N VAL A 66 -20.90 13.80 15.18
CA VAL A 66 -19.96 12.89 14.49
C VAL A 66 -20.70 11.66 13.98
N ALA A 67 -21.59 11.08 14.77
CA ALA A 67 -22.38 9.92 14.35
C ALA A 67 -23.31 10.26 13.17
N ALA A 68 -23.97 11.42 13.20
CA ALA A 68 -24.81 11.91 12.10
C ALA A 68 -23.98 12.14 10.82
N THR A 69 -22.86 12.85 10.93
CA THR A 69 -21.95 13.12 9.80
C THR A 69 -21.43 11.82 9.18
N ARG A 70 -21.09 10.81 10.00
CA ARG A 70 -20.67 9.50 9.50
C ARG A 70 -21.78 8.82 8.71
N LYS A 71 -23.02 8.86 9.21
CA LYS A 71 -24.17 8.28 8.52
C LYS A 71 -24.43 8.96 7.18
N ASP A 72 -24.34 10.29 7.13
CA ASP A 72 -24.50 11.06 5.89
C ASP A 72 -23.40 10.72 4.88
N ALA A 73 -22.14 10.63 5.33
CA ALA A 73 -21.02 10.20 4.49
C ALA A 73 -21.18 8.75 3.99
N GLU A 74 -21.73 7.85 4.81
CA GLU A 74 -22.08 6.49 4.39
C GLU A 74 -23.19 6.48 3.33
N SER A 75 -24.23 7.31 3.47
CA SER A 75 -25.30 7.47 2.48
C SER A 75 -24.76 8.02 1.16
N GLY A 76 -24.01 9.13 1.21
CA GLY A 76 -23.40 9.73 0.02
C GLY A 76 -22.47 8.76 -0.72
N ARG A 77 -21.68 7.94 -0.02
CA ARG A 77 -20.87 6.89 -0.65
C ARG A 77 -21.69 5.83 -1.37
N LYS A 78 -22.86 5.45 -0.83
CA LYS A 78 -23.78 4.51 -1.50
C LYS A 78 -24.34 5.12 -2.77
N GLU A 79 -24.80 6.36 -2.73
CA GLU A 79 -25.30 7.09 -3.89
C GLU A 79 -24.24 7.21 -4.99
N LEU A 80 -23.02 7.64 -4.64
CA LEU A 80 -21.89 7.69 -5.58
C LEU A 80 -21.56 6.31 -6.17
N THR A 81 -21.69 5.24 -5.38
CA THR A 81 -21.49 3.87 -5.86
C THR A 81 -22.55 3.49 -6.89
N THR A 82 -23.81 3.82 -6.66
CA THR A 82 -24.91 3.60 -7.60
C THR A 82 -24.68 4.38 -8.89
N LEU A 83 -24.35 5.67 -8.79
CA LEU A 83 -24.09 6.53 -9.95
C LEU A 83 -22.91 6.02 -10.79
N ARG A 84 -21.78 5.69 -10.15
CA ARG A 84 -20.62 5.07 -10.84
C ARG A 84 -21.01 3.77 -11.53
N THR A 85 -21.78 2.91 -10.86
CA THR A 85 -22.19 1.62 -11.42
C THR A 85 -23.06 1.82 -12.65
N ALA A 86 -24.00 2.76 -12.62
CA ALA A 86 -24.81 3.11 -13.77
C ALA A 86 -23.96 3.74 -14.90
N ALA A 87 -23.08 4.69 -14.56
CA ALA A 87 -22.24 5.41 -15.53
C ALA A 87 -21.25 4.49 -16.27
N THR A 88 -20.70 3.48 -15.59
CA THR A 88 -19.73 2.53 -16.17
C THR A 88 -20.37 1.23 -16.67
N ALA A 89 -21.70 1.09 -16.60
CA ALA A 89 -22.39 -0.18 -16.86
C ALA A 89 -22.11 -0.75 -18.26
N SER A 90 -22.16 0.09 -19.30
CA SER A 90 -21.94 -0.33 -20.69
C SER A 90 -20.51 -0.83 -20.89
N THR A 91 -19.52 0.00 -20.53
CA THR A 91 -18.10 -0.36 -20.62
C THR A 91 -17.79 -1.63 -19.84
N MET A 92 -18.27 -1.71 -18.60
CA MET A 92 -18.01 -2.89 -17.76
C MET A 92 -18.68 -4.15 -18.32
N SER A 93 -19.84 -4.05 -18.98
CA SER A 93 -20.46 -5.19 -19.65
C SER A 93 -19.57 -5.72 -20.77
N GLU A 94 -19.09 -4.84 -21.65
CA GLU A 94 -18.20 -5.22 -22.75
C GLU A 94 -16.86 -5.80 -22.25
N VAL A 95 -16.26 -5.16 -21.24
CA VAL A 95 -15.00 -5.63 -20.64
C VAL A 95 -15.17 -7.01 -20.02
N LEU A 96 -16.28 -7.26 -19.31
CA LEU A 96 -16.55 -8.56 -18.70
C LEU A 96 -16.79 -9.64 -19.75
N GLU A 97 -17.55 -9.33 -20.80
CA GLU A 97 -17.76 -10.24 -21.92
C GLU A 97 -16.43 -10.60 -22.62
N PHE A 98 -15.61 -9.60 -22.93
CA PHE A 98 -14.27 -9.79 -23.49
C PHE A 98 -13.41 -10.68 -22.57
N THR A 99 -13.39 -10.36 -21.28
CA THR A 99 -12.60 -11.10 -20.28
C THR A 99 -13.04 -12.57 -20.23
N ALA A 100 -14.35 -12.83 -20.18
CA ALA A 100 -14.89 -14.19 -20.12
C ALA A 100 -14.60 -15.00 -21.38
N GLN A 101 -14.55 -14.36 -22.56
CA GLN A 101 -14.30 -15.06 -23.83
C GLN A 101 -12.81 -15.30 -24.10
N ARG A 102 -11.94 -14.38 -23.66
CA ARG A 102 -10.55 -14.32 -24.14
C ARG A 102 -9.48 -14.46 -23.07
N GLN A 103 -9.82 -14.37 -21.79
CA GLN A 103 -8.84 -14.49 -20.70
C GLN A 103 -8.88 -15.90 -20.10
N MET A 104 -7.70 -16.51 -19.95
CA MET A 104 -7.51 -17.71 -19.14
C MET A 104 -7.74 -17.40 -17.65
N THR A 105 -8.18 -18.38 -16.88
CA THR A 105 -8.21 -18.28 -15.42
C THR A 105 -6.80 -18.20 -14.83
N LEU A 106 -6.70 -17.86 -13.54
CA LEU A 106 -5.42 -17.86 -12.81
C LEU A 106 -4.75 -19.24 -12.88
N ARG A 107 -5.53 -20.31 -12.63
CA ARG A 107 -5.05 -21.69 -12.66
C ARG A 107 -4.58 -22.10 -14.05
N GLU A 108 -5.40 -21.92 -15.08
CA GLU A 108 -5.02 -22.28 -16.46
C GLU A 108 -3.77 -21.53 -16.92
N THR A 109 -3.63 -20.25 -16.54
CA THR A 109 -2.44 -19.46 -16.87
C THR A 109 -1.19 -20.07 -16.24
N LEU A 110 -1.24 -20.38 -14.94
CA LEU A 110 -0.10 -20.98 -14.24
C LEU A 110 0.21 -22.40 -14.72
N GLU A 111 -0.80 -23.23 -14.99
CA GLU A 111 -0.62 -24.58 -15.54
C GLU A 111 0.03 -24.56 -16.93
N LEU A 112 -0.26 -23.54 -17.75
CA LEU A 112 0.43 -23.36 -19.03
C LEU A 112 1.89 -22.97 -18.82
N LEU A 113 2.16 -21.97 -17.97
CA LEU A 113 3.53 -21.53 -17.69
C LEU A 113 4.39 -22.62 -17.04
N ALA A 114 3.80 -23.50 -16.24
CA ALA A 114 4.49 -24.62 -15.59
C ALA A 114 4.80 -25.78 -16.56
N ARG A 115 3.96 -25.97 -17.59
CA ARG A 115 4.11 -27.07 -18.54
C ARG A 115 4.99 -26.71 -19.73
N GLU A 116 4.98 -25.44 -20.13
CA GLU A 116 5.57 -24.98 -21.38
C GLU A 116 6.59 -23.87 -21.08
N ARG A 117 7.74 -23.88 -21.77
CA ARG A 117 8.72 -22.79 -21.76
C ARG A 117 8.17 -21.58 -22.52
N THR A 118 7.16 -20.94 -21.94
CA THR A 118 6.44 -19.81 -22.50
C THR A 118 6.84 -18.55 -21.74
N SER A 119 7.37 -17.58 -22.47
CA SER A 119 7.59 -16.22 -21.99
C SER A 119 6.27 -15.52 -21.67
N PHE A 120 6.27 -14.59 -20.73
CA PHE A 120 5.04 -13.97 -20.25
C PHE A 120 5.20 -12.46 -20.06
N ALA A 121 4.51 -11.68 -20.90
CA ALA A 121 4.46 -10.22 -20.83
C ALA A 121 3.11 -9.75 -20.28
N ARG A 122 3.07 -9.15 -19.10
CA ARG A 122 1.81 -8.85 -18.40
C ARG A 122 1.41 -7.39 -18.51
N PHE A 123 0.14 -7.13 -18.81
CA PHE A 123 -0.48 -5.81 -18.68
C PHE A 123 -1.27 -5.69 -17.37
N GLY A 124 -1.04 -4.63 -16.63
CA GLY A 124 -1.88 -4.16 -15.53
C GLY A 124 -2.66 -2.90 -15.89
N ASP A 125 -3.33 -2.31 -14.89
CA ASP A 125 -3.98 -1.01 -15.03
C ASP A 125 -2.99 0.10 -15.36
N GLY A 126 -1.79 0.04 -14.77
CA GLY A 126 -0.69 0.97 -15.04
C GLY A 126 -0.28 0.98 -16.52
N GLU A 127 0.04 -0.19 -17.07
CA GLU A 127 0.48 -0.34 -18.47
C GLU A 127 -0.62 0.09 -19.45
N LEU A 128 -1.87 -0.35 -19.24
CA LEU A 128 -2.99 0.04 -20.10
C LEU A 128 -3.24 1.54 -20.09
N ARG A 129 -3.20 2.17 -18.91
CA ARG A 129 -3.36 3.64 -18.79
C ARG A 129 -2.20 4.39 -19.43
N MET A 130 -0.97 3.98 -19.17
CA MET A 130 0.20 4.62 -19.78
C MET A 130 0.11 4.58 -21.30
N MET A 131 -0.28 3.44 -21.86
CA MET A 131 -0.41 3.24 -23.31
C MET A 131 -1.40 4.21 -23.98
N VAL A 132 -2.50 4.57 -23.32
CA VAL A 132 -3.59 5.37 -23.91
C VAL A 132 -3.59 6.84 -23.50
N ASP A 133 -3.11 7.16 -22.29
CA ASP A 133 -3.13 8.52 -21.72
C ASP A 133 -1.71 9.10 -21.72
N PRO A 134 -1.39 10.06 -22.61
CA PRO A 134 -0.07 10.69 -22.68
C PRO A 134 0.33 11.48 -21.43
N LEU A 135 -0.62 11.82 -20.56
CA LEU A 135 -0.40 12.61 -19.35
C LEU A 135 -0.29 11.73 -18.09
N TYR A 136 -0.49 10.42 -18.22
CA TYR A 136 -0.45 9.51 -17.09
C TYR A 136 0.96 8.96 -16.84
N ASP A 137 1.57 9.40 -15.75
CA ASP A 137 2.79 8.81 -15.21
C ASP A 137 2.50 7.76 -14.13
N LEU A 138 3.31 6.69 -14.12
CA LEU A 138 3.41 5.83 -12.95
C LEU A 138 4.40 6.43 -11.96
N GLY A 139 4.16 6.19 -10.67
CA GLY A 139 5.02 6.70 -9.60
C GLY A 139 6.48 6.24 -9.69
N PHE A 140 6.83 5.30 -10.56
CA PHE A 140 8.19 4.79 -10.80
C PHE A 140 8.59 4.78 -12.29
N GLN A 141 7.73 5.23 -13.20
CA GLN A 141 8.01 5.27 -14.65
C GLN A 141 7.26 6.44 -15.28
N LYS A 142 8.01 7.34 -15.94
CA LYS A 142 7.45 8.46 -16.69
C LYS A 142 6.92 7.94 -18.03
N ASN A 143 5.88 8.59 -18.51
CA ASN A 143 5.31 8.37 -19.82
C ASN A 143 6.12 9.12 -20.89
N SER A 144 6.14 8.55 -22.09
CA SER A 144 6.78 9.09 -23.28
C SER A 144 6.10 8.51 -24.52
N ALA A 145 6.33 9.10 -25.70
CA ALA A 145 5.73 8.55 -26.92
C ALA A 145 6.24 7.13 -27.20
N GLU A 146 7.50 6.88 -26.89
CA GLU A 146 8.24 5.64 -27.12
C GLU A 146 7.70 4.50 -26.24
N ILE A 147 7.47 4.73 -24.94
CA ILE A 147 6.93 3.67 -24.07
C ILE A 147 5.48 3.32 -24.46
N ARG A 148 4.68 4.30 -24.90
CA ARG A 148 3.32 4.03 -25.39
C ARG A 148 3.33 3.21 -26.67
N ALA A 149 4.22 3.55 -27.60
CA ALA A 149 4.41 2.80 -28.82
C ALA A 149 4.83 1.35 -28.52
N ALA A 150 5.81 1.16 -27.64
CA ALA A 150 6.31 -0.16 -27.24
C ALA A 150 5.26 -1.01 -26.50
N LEU A 151 4.45 -0.41 -25.62
CA LEU A 151 3.31 -1.09 -24.98
C LEU A 151 2.25 -1.48 -26.01
N ARG A 152 1.92 -0.58 -26.94
CA ARG A 152 0.96 -0.86 -28.02
C ARG A 152 1.47 -1.97 -28.92
N GLU A 153 2.74 -1.95 -29.30
CA GLU A 153 3.36 -3.02 -30.09
C GLU A 153 3.29 -4.36 -29.34
N THR A 154 3.64 -4.38 -28.05
CA THR A 154 3.56 -5.58 -27.23
C THR A 154 2.15 -6.18 -27.17
N LEU A 155 1.11 -5.33 -27.14
CA LEU A 155 -0.28 -5.79 -27.11
C LEU A 155 -0.82 -6.20 -28.48
N ALA A 156 -0.47 -5.43 -29.53
CA ALA A 156 -1.10 -5.49 -30.85
C ALA A 156 -0.34 -6.33 -31.88
N ALA A 157 0.95 -6.61 -31.67
CA ALA A 157 1.75 -7.36 -32.62
C ALA A 157 1.26 -8.81 -32.76
N GLU A 158 1.53 -9.42 -33.91
CA GLU A 158 1.17 -10.82 -34.19
C GLU A 158 1.68 -11.79 -33.12
N PRO A 159 0.96 -12.92 -32.89
CA PRO A 159 1.39 -13.92 -31.92
C PRO A 159 2.81 -14.39 -32.24
N VAL A 160 3.62 -14.51 -31.19
CA VAL A 160 4.96 -15.09 -31.26
C VAL A 160 4.87 -16.42 -30.54
N ASP A 161 5.38 -17.48 -31.17
CA ASP A 161 5.44 -18.80 -30.53
C ASP A 161 6.26 -18.70 -29.24
N GLY A 162 5.73 -19.27 -28.15
CA GLY A 162 6.35 -19.18 -26.84
C GLY A 162 6.22 -17.83 -26.14
N LEU A 163 5.33 -16.93 -26.58
CA LEU A 163 4.97 -15.71 -25.82
C LEU A 163 3.47 -15.67 -25.48
N LEU A 164 3.17 -15.63 -24.18
CA LEU A 164 1.84 -15.34 -23.67
C LEU A 164 1.75 -13.86 -23.26
N VAL A 165 0.70 -13.17 -23.69
CA VAL A 165 0.38 -11.84 -23.20
C VAL A 165 -0.62 -11.96 -22.05
N GLY A 166 -0.29 -11.38 -20.90
CA GLY A 166 -1.15 -11.31 -19.73
C GLY A 166 -2.09 -10.12 -19.82
N TRP A 167 -3.36 -10.37 -19.53
CA TRP A 167 -4.41 -9.35 -19.42
C TRP A 167 -4.84 -9.17 -17.96
N PRO A 168 -5.18 -7.96 -17.49
CA PRO A 168 -5.65 -7.77 -16.13
C PRO A 168 -7.09 -8.26 -15.97
N GLN A 169 -7.36 -9.09 -14.95
CA GLN A 169 -8.72 -9.52 -14.65
C GLN A 169 -9.60 -8.35 -14.20
N THR A 170 -10.88 -8.43 -14.55
CA THR A 170 -11.83 -7.35 -14.34
C THR A 170 -12.47 -7.40 -12.95
N PHE A 171 -12.32 -6.30 -12.18
CA PHE A 171 -13.00 -6.10 -10.90
C PHE A 171 -14.00 -4.95 -10.96
N ARG A 172 -15.08 -5.01 -10.17
CA ARG A 172 -16.12 -3.96 -10.09
C ARG A 172 -15.87 -2.88 -9.02
N THR A 173 -14.64 -2.79 -8.51
CA THR A 173 -14.25 -1.77 -7.52
C THR A 173 -14.26 -0.35 -8.11
N ALA A 174 -14.36 0.68 -7.28
CA ALA A 174 -14.32 2.10 -7.72
C ALA A 174 -13.15 2.42 -8.65
N HIS A 175 -11.95 1.99 -8.25
CA HIS A 175 -10.73 2.15 -9.04
C HIS A 175 -10.81 1.46 -10.39
N ASN A 176 -11.00 0.14 -10.41
CA ASN A 176 -11.00 -0.65 -11.65
C ASN A 176 -12.09 -0.22 -12.65
N SER A 177 -13.31 0.09 -12.19
CA SER A 177 -14.35 0.59 -13.11
C SER A 177 -13.97 1.93 -13.74
N GLY A 178 -13.34 2.82 -12.97
CA GLY A 178 -12.85 4.10 -13.51
C GLY A 178 -11.69 3.92 -14.49
N VAL A 179 -10.77 2.99 -14.22
CA VAL A 179 -9.68 2.66 -15.16
C VAL A 179 -10.26 2.13 -16.47
N TRP A 180 -11.15 1.14 -16.42
CA TRP A 180 -11.75 0.57 -17.62
C TRP A 180 -12.52 1.61 -18.43
N GLU A 181 -13.27 2.48 -17.78
CA GLU A 181 -13.97 3.59 -18.46
C GLU A 181 -13.00 4.49 -19.23
N LEU A 182 -11.83 4.77 -18.65
CA LEU A 182 -10.81 5.61 -19.30
C LEU A 182 -10.12 4.93 -20.47
N VAL A 183 -9.84 3.62 -20.37
CA VAL A 183 -8.94 2.95 -21.32
C VAL A 183 -9.66 2.09 -22.37
N TRP A 184 -10.83 1.55 -22.06
CA TRP A 184 -11.42 0.44 -22.82
C TRP A 184 -11.64 0.76 -24.30
N GLN A 185 -12.13 1.96 -24.61
CA GLN A 185 -12.44 2.36 -25.98
C GLN A 185 -11.22 2.37 -26.91
N ASP A 186 -10.05 2.72 -26.37
CA ASP A 186 -8.81 2.77 -27.12
C ASP A 186 -8.08 1.43 -27.10
N VAL A 187 -8.11 0.73 -25.97
CA VAL A 187 -7.49 -0.59 -25.84
C VAL A 187 -8.19 -1.61 -26.74
N ARG A 188 -9.53 -1.66 -26.77
CA ARG A 188 -10.27 -2.64 -27.57
C ARG A 188 -10.00 -2.54 -29.08
N ARG A 189 -9.57 -1.36 -29.56
CA ARG A 189 -9.23 -1.10 -30.97
C ARG A 189 -7.86 -1.64 -31.37
N VAL A 190 -6.97 -1.84 -30.41
CA VAL A 190 -5.61 -2.32 -30.67
C VAL A 190 -5.43 -3.81 -30.37
N VAL A 191 -6.39 -4.43 -29.67
CA VAL A 191 -6.35 -5.86 -29.37
C VAL A 191 -6.63 -6.66 -30.65
N PRO A 192 -5.73 -7.58 -31.06
CA PRO A 192 -5.96 -8.41 -32.25
C PRO A 192 -7.20 -9.29 -32.10
N GLU A 193 -7.87 -9.57 -33.21
CA GLU A 193 -9.01 -10.48 -33.22
C GLU A 193 -8.58 -11.92 -32.85
N GLY A 194 -9.46 -12.66 -32.17
CA GLY A 194 -9.23 -14.04 -31.73
C GLY A 194 -8.16 -14.25 -30.64
N ARG A 195 -7.33 -13.25 -30.31
CA ARG A 195 -6.24 -13.42 -29.32
C ARG A 195 -6.77 -13.83 -27.94
N ARG A 196 -6.21 -14.91 -27.41
CA ARG A 196 -6.36 -15.33 -26.01
C ARG A 196 -5.23 -14.75 -25.16
N PHE A 197 -5.53 -14.50 -23.89
CA PHE A 197 -4.63 -13.88 -22.93
C PHE A 197 -4.49 -14.72 -21.67
N GLY A 198 -3.30 -14.73 -21.08
CA GLY A 198 -3.11 -15.18 -19.70
C GLY A 198 -3.70 -14.17 -18.72
N ASN A 199 -3.82 -14.56 -17.45
CA ASN A 199 -4.24 -13.64 -16.40
C ASN A 199 -3.04 -12.95 -15.76
N SER A 200 -2.88 -11.65 -15.95
CA SER A 200 -1.79 -10.86 -15.36
C SER A 200 -1.77 -10.85 -13.83
N HIS A 201 -2.88 -11.24 -13.18
CA HIS A 201 -2.99 -11.27 -11.73
C HIS A 201 -2.42 -12.54 -11.07
N VAL A 202 -1.83 -13.46 -11.84
CA VAL A 202 -1.06 -14.58 -11.27
C VAL A 202 0.11 -14.13 -10.38
N SER A 203 0.60 -12.89 -10.55
CA SER A 203 1.63 -12.27 -9.71
C SER A 203 1.09 -11.34 -8.62
N ARG A 204 -0.22 -11.40 -8.32
CA ARG A 204 -0.93 -10.47 -7.41
C ARG A 204 -1.60 -11.23 -6.25
N PRO A 205 -1.98 -10.54 -5.16
CA PRO A 205 -2.48 -11.22 -3.95
C PRO A 205 -3.69 -12.12 -4.22
N ILE A 206 -4.53 -11.77 -5.19
CA ILE A 206 -5.71 -12.55 -5.56
C ILE A 206 -5.35 -13.99 -5.99
N CYS A 207 -4.19 -14.21 -6.61
CA CYS A 207 -3.75 -15.54 -7.01
C CYS A 207 -3.56 -16.46 -5.80
N PHE A 208 -2.85 -15.99 -4.78
CA PHE A 208 -2.65 -16.74 -3.55
C PHE A 208 -3.91 -16.83 -2.68
N LEU A 209 -4.80 -15.84 -2.73
CA LEU A 209 -6.09 -15.89 -2.04
C LEU A 209 -7.05 -16.92 -2.65
N GLU A 210 -7.08 -17.04 -3.99
CA GLU A 210 -8.02 -17.93 -4.69
C GLU A 210 -7.47 -19.36 -4.81
N LEU A 211 -6.16 -19.52 -5.06
CA LEU A 211 -5.55 -20.84 -5.29
C LEU A 211 -4.79 -21.37 -4.07
N GLY A 212 -4.46 -20.54 -3.08
CA GLY A 212 -3.72 -20.97 -1.88
C GLY A 212 -2.40 -21.64 -2.24
N ASP A 213 -2.16 -22.82 -1.66
CA ASP A 213 -0.95 -23.61 -1.84
C ASP A 213 -0.75 -24.06 -3.31
N ASP A 214 -1.83 -24.21 -4.08
CA ASP A 214 -1.72 -24.55 -5.50
C ASP A 214 -1.03 -23.44 -6.31
N ALA A 215 -1.21 -22.16 -5.96
CA ALA A 215 -0.46 -21.09 -6.61
C ALA A 215 1.04 -21.21 -6.34
N VAL A 216 1.42 -21.55 -5.10
CA VAL A 216 2.83 -21.73 -4.71
C VAL A 216 3.44 -22.89 -5.49
N ARG A 217 2.77 -24.05 -5.49
CA ARG A 217 3.22 -25.23 -6.23
C ARG A 217 3.35 -24.94 -7.72
N LEU A 218 2.31 -24.38 -8.35
CA LEU A 218 2.35 -24.12 -9.79
C LEU A 218 3.42 -23.10 -10.18
N TRP A 219 3.66 -22.07 -9.37
CA TRP A 219 4.76 -21.15 -9.62
C TRP A 219 6.11 -21.83 -9.52
N ARG A 220 6.31 -22.68 -8.51
CA ARG A 220 7.53 -23.48 -8.35
C ARG A 220 7.77 -24.40 -9.54
N ASP A 221 6.72 -25.05 -10.03
CA ASP A 221 6.78 -25.91 -11.23
C ASP A 221 7.30 -25.15 -12.48
N VAL A 222 7.18 -23.81 -12.54
CA VAL A 222 7.71 -22.99 -13.66
C VAL A 222 9.24 -22.97 -13.68
N TRP A 223 9.91 -22.98 -12.53
CA TRP A 223 11.36 -22.73 -12.44
C TRP A 223 12.10 -23.78 -11.61
N ALA A 224 11.43 -24.87 -11.23
CA ALA A 224 12.05 -26.01 -10.59
C ALA A 224 13.22 -26.52 -11.43
N ASP A 225 14.39 -26.66 -10.81
CA ASP A 225 15.65 -27.08 -11.42
C ASP A 225 16.16 -26.18 -12.57
N GLU A 226 15.57 -24.99 -12.75
CA GLU A 226 16.01 -24.03 -13.76
C GLU A 226 17.09 -23.09 -13.21
N LYS A 227 18.00 -22.67 -14.09
CA LYS A 227 18.89 -21.54 -13.81
C LYS A 227 18.15 -20.25 -14.09
N VAL A 228 18.18 -19.32 -13.14
CA VAL A 228 17.37 -18.11 -13.19
C VAL A 228 18.25 -16.85 -13.18
N LEU A 229 18.05 -15.98 -14.16
CA LEU A 229 18.56 -14.62 -14.15
C LEU A 229 17.48 -13.66 -13.68
N VAL A 230 17.64 -13.09 -12.49
CA VAL A 230 16.73 -12.07 -11.95
C VAL A 230 17.14 -10.68 -12.41
N VAL A 231 16.27 -10.01 -13.16
CA VAL A 231 16.48 -8.63 -13.62
C VAL A 231 15.55 -7.70 -12.88
N THR A 232 16.11 -6.88 -11.99
CA THR A 232 15.32 -5.93 -11.20
C THR A 232 16.12 -4.69 -10.80
N GLY A 233 15.42 -3.63 -10.42
CA GLY A 233 16.02 -2.39 -9.98
C GLY A 233 16.76 -2.52 -8.65
N ARG A 234 17.90 -1.84 -8.48
CA ARG A 234 18.64 -1.83 -7.21
C ARG A 234 17.76 -1.32 -6.06
N GLY A 235 17.56 -2.15 -5.04
CA GLY A 235 16.72 -1.81 -3.89
C GLY A 235 15.22 -1.76 -4.20
N SER A 236 14.77 -2.42 -5.29
CA SER A 236 13.36 -2.62 -5.60
C SER A 236 12.68 -3.51 -4.54
N ARG A 237 11.42 -3.86 -4.80
CA ARG A 237 10.58 -4.63 -3.86
C ARG A 237 10.68 -6.14 -4.06
N PHE A 238 11.31 -6.59 -5.16
CA PHE A 238 11.35 -8.00 -5.52
C PHE A 238 12.50 -8.70 -4.79
N ASP A 239 12.14 -9.71 -4.01
CA ASP A 239 13.08 -10.61 -3.35
C ASP A 239 12.73 -12.05 -3.72
N LEU A 240 13.72 -12.95 -3.72
CA LEU A 240 13.49 -14.37 -3.87
C LEU A 240 13.05 -14.96 -2.52
N VAL A 241 11.74 -15.01 -2.30
CA VAL A 241 11.16 -15.61 -1.10
C VAL A 241 11.38 -17.13 -1.16
N PRO A 242 12.02 -17.76 -0.16
CA PRO A 242 12.36 -19.18 -0.22
C PRO A 242 11.18 -20.10 -0.56
N ALA A 243 10.00 -19.81 0.00
CA ALA A 243 8.79 -20.58 -0.28
C ALA A 243 8.42 -20.66 -1.77
N LEU A 244 8.81 -19.66 -2.58
CA LEU A 244 8.57 -19.64 -4.01
C LEU A 244 9.76 -20.10 -4.85
N PHE A 245 11.00 -20.02 -4.35
CA PHE A 245 12.21 -20.08 -5.20
C PHE A 245 13.34 -20.97 -4.67
N ASP A 246 13.15 -21.76 -3.61
CA ASP A 246 14.23 -22.61 -3.07
C ASP A 246 14.54 -23.88 -3.89
N ASP A 247 13.77 -24.16 -4.94
CA ASP A 247 13.97 -25.26 -5.91
C ASP A 247 14.55 -24.82 -7.25
N VAL A 248 14.96 -23.56 -7.40
CA VAL A 248 15.74 -23.12 -8.56
C VAL A 248 17.15 -23.72 -8.50
N ALA A 249 17.70 -24.14 -9.64
CA ALA A 249 19.03 -24.76 -9.69
C ALA A 249 20.17 -23.75 -9.43
N ALA A 250 20.03 -22.52 -9.92
CA ALA A 250 20.97 -21.44 -9.67
C ALA A 250 20.29 -20.08 -9.86
N VAL A 251 20.82 -19.05 -9.21
CA VAL A 251 20.35 -17.68 -9.32
C VAL A 251 21.52 -16.76 -9.65
N ASP A 252 21.36 -15.97 -10.70
CA ASP A 252 22.17 -14.78 -10.96
C ASP A 252 21.28 -13.52 -10.94
N HIS A 253 21.90 -12.35 -10.77
CA HIS A 253 21.21 -11.07 -10.68
C HIS A 253 21.79 -10.02 -11.64
N LEU A 254 20.93 -9.50 -12.52
CA LEU A 254 21.19 -8.28 -13.27
C LEU A 254 20.47 -7.09 -12.64
N TRP A 255 21.24 -6.24 -11.95
CA TRP A 255 20.71 -5.08 -11.25
C TRP A 255 20.71 -3.83 -12.12
N THR A 256 19.54 -3.22 -12.30
CA THR A 256 19.36 -1.99 -13.09
C THR A 256 18.83 -0.81 -12.25
N VAL A 257 18.40 0.26 -12.92
CA VAL A 257 17.78 1.42 -12.29
C VAL A 257 16.43 1.06 -11.67
N PRO A 258 16.10 1.56 -10.46
CA PRO A 258 14.86 1.22 -9.78
C PRO A 258 13.65 2.06 -10.20
N ARG A 259 13.86 3.04 -11.08
CA ARG A 259 12.85 3.94 -11.65
C ARG A 259 13.27 4.25 -13.08
N HIS A 260 12.28 4.51 -13.94
CA HIS A 260 12.53 4.88 -15.34
C HIS A 260 13.32 3.81 -16.11
N ALA A 261 13.12 2.53 -15.78
CA ALA A 261 13.85 1.42 -16.39
C ALA A 261 13.65 1.30 -17.91
N PHE A 262 12.59 1.91 -18.46
CA PHE A 262 12.40 2.01 -19.90
C PHE A 262 13.52 2.80 -20.60
N GLU A 263 14.15 3.77 -19.93
CA GLU A 263 15.23 4.59 -20.51
C GLU A 263 16.50 3.79 -20.82
N VAL A 264 16.66 2.61 -20.21
CA VAL A 264 17.82 1.72 -20.37
C VAL A 264 17.43 0.38 -20.99
N LEU A 265 16.26 0.29 -21.61
CA LEU A 265 15.68 -0.98 -22.08
C LEU A 265 16.55 -1.67 -23.14
N ASP A 266 17.06 -0.89 -24.11
CA ASP A 266 17.85 -1.42 -25.22
C ASP A 266 19.22 -1.97 -24.73
N GLU A 267 19.84 -1.29 -23.76
CA GLU A 267 21.09 -1.76 -23.12
C GLU A 267 20.86 -3.06 -22.35
N LEU A 268 19.76 -3.13 -21.58
CA LEU A 268 19.39 -4.33 -20.83
C LEU A 268 19.09 -5.52 -21.75
N GLU A 269 18.34 -5.28 -22.83
CA GLU A 269 18.03 -6.31 -23.82
C GLU A 269 19.32 -6.89 -24.44
N ALA A 270 20.23 -6.02 -24.89
CA ALA A 270 21.51 -6.44 -25.45
C ALA A 270 22.37 -7.22 -24.45
N GLU A 271 22.44 -6.77 -23.19
CA GLU A 271 23.20 -7.44 -22.14
C GLU A 271 22.61 -8.82 -21.81
N ILE A 272 21.28 -8.94 -21.72
CA ILE A 272 20.60 -10.21 -21.47
C ILE A 272 20.81 -11.17 -22.64
N VAL A 273 20.59 -10.73 -23.88
CA VAL A 273 20.77 -11.57 -25.07
C VAL A 273 22.22 -12.03 -25.23
N ALA A 274 23.19 -11.17 -24.91
CA ALA A 274 24.61 -11.53 -24.96
C ALA A 274 25.02 -12.52 -23.86
N ARG A 275 24.31 -12.52 -22.73
CA ARG A 275 24.56 -13.41 -21.58
C ARG A 275 23.75 -14.68 -21.61
N ALA A 276 22.61 -14.69 -22.29
CA ALA A 276 21.62 -15.74 -22.24
C ALA A 276 22.21 -17.05 -22.79
N SER A 277 22.86 -17.79 -21.90
CA SER A 277 22.75 -19.24 -21.79
C SER A 277 21.29 -19.61 -21.55
N ASP A 278 20.94 -20.89 -21.65
CA ASP A 278 19.59 -21.48 -21.55
C ASP A 278 18.81 -21.22 -20.22
N GLU A 279 18.95 -20.04 -19.61
CA GLU A 279 18.39 -19.60 -18.33
C GLU A 279 17.01 -18.96 -18.51
N LEU A 280 16.16 -19.11 -17.49
CA LEU A 280 14.92 -18.38 -17.35
C LEU A 280 15.20 -16.96 -16.84
N VAL A 281 14.74 -15.95 -17.56
CA VAL A 281 14.85 -14.55 -17.15
C VAL A 281 13.59 -14.11 -16.38
N LEU A 282 13.74 -13.72 -15.11
CA LEU A 282 12.65 -13.17 -14.30
C LEU A 282 12.73 -11.64 -14.25
N LEU A 283 11.67 -10.97 -14.69
CA LEU A 283 11.63 -9.51 -14.80
C LEU A 283 10.71 -8.88 -13.75
N ALA A 284 11.25 -7.95 -12.96
CA ALA A 284 10.47 -7.15 -12.00
C ALA A 284 10.76 -5.65 -12.18
N LEU A 285 10.28 -5.10 -13.30
CA LEU A 285 10.62 -3.74 -13.79
C LEU A 285 9.40 -2.89 -14.20
N GLY A 286 8.18 -3.25 -13.78
CA GLY A 286 6.97 -2.52 -14.17
C GLY A 286 6.74 -2.55 -15.69
N PRO A 287 6.32 -1.45 -16.34
CA PRO A 287 6.08 -1.42 -17.79
C PRO A 287 7.28 -1.83 -18.63
N ALA A 288 8.50 -1.53 -18.16
CA ALA A 288 9.73 -1.97 -18.83
C ALA A 288 9.85 -3.50 -18.82
N GLY A 289 9.41 -4.17 -17.74
CA GLY A 289 9.37 -5.63 -17.66
C GLY A 289 8.40 -6.24 -18.68
N THR A 290 7.21 -5.65 -18.84
CA THR A 290 6.23 -6.07 -19.84
C THR A 290 6.81 -6.02 -21.26
N ILE A 291 7.43 -4.89 -21.62
CA ILE A 291 7.99 -4.70 -22.97
C ILE A 291 9.20 -5.62 -23.16
N LEU A 292 10.10 -5.69 -22.19
CA LEU A 292 11.31 -6.51 -22.27
C LEU A 292 10.99 -8.00 -22.36
N ALA A 293 9.99 -8.50 -21.64
CA ALA A 293 9.54 -9.90 -21.77
C ALA A 293 9.15 -10.24 -23.21
N SER A 294 8.41 -9.34 -23.87
CA SER A 294 7.99 -9.50 -25.27
C SER A 294 9.17 -9.46 -26.23
N ARG A 295 10.10 -8.52 -26.05
CA ARG A 295 11.29 -8.40 -26.89
C ARG A 295 12.24 -9.59 -26.75
N LEU A 296 12.50 -10.02 -25.51
CA LEU A 296 13.32 -11.20 -25.24
C LEU A 296 12.70 -12.47 -25.83
N ALA A 297 11.38 -12.65 -25.74
CA ALA A 297 10.71 -13.78 -26.37
C ALA A 297 10.90 -13.79 -27.89
N ARG A 298 10.82 -12.61 -28.55
CA ARG A 298 11.11 -12.46 -29.99
C ARG A 298 12.57 -12.75 -30.34
N ALA A 299 13.48 -12.52 -29.41
CA ALA A 299 14.90 -12.88 -29.52
C ALA A 299 15.18 -14.35 -29.18
N GLY A 300 14.16 -15.16 -28.85
CA GLY A 300 14.31 -16.57 -28.49
C GLY A 300 14.73 -16.81 -27.03
N VAL A 301 14.68 -15.79 -26.18
CA VAL A 301 15.02 -15.87 -24.75
C VAL A 301 13.75 -16.09 -23.93
N TRP A 302 13.77 -17.07 -23.03
CA TRP A 302 12.65 -17.36 -22.13
C TRP A 302 12.60 -16.34 -20.99
N ALA A 303 11.58 -15.49 -20.99
CA ALA A 303 11.45 -14.37 -20.05
C ALA A 303 10.04 -14.24 -19.47
N ILE A 304 9.94 -14.17 -18.15
CA ILE A 304 8.67 -14.03 -17.43
C ILE A 304 8.69 -12.73 -16.63
N ASP A 305 7.76 -11.83 -16.95
CA ASP A 305 7.45 -10.69 -16.08
C ASP A 305 6.77 -11.19 -14.81
N VAL A 306 7.46 -11.13 -13.67
CA VAL A 306 6.98 -11.54 -12.35
C VAL A 306 6.47 -10.37 -11.51
N GLY A 307 6.75 -9.12 -11.90
CA GLY A 307 6.24 -7.91 -11.24
C GLY A 307 6.29 -7.94 -9.71
N HIS A 308 5.12 -7.97 -9.06
CA HIS A 308 4.99 -7.94 -7.60
C HIS A 308 4.76 -9.33 -6.97
N LEU A 309 5.15 -10.42 -7.62
CA LEU A 309 4.89 -11.79 -7.17
C LEU A 309 5.27 -12.00 -5.70
N SER A 310 6.53 -11.75 -5.36
CA SER A 310 7.05 -11.97 -4.00
C SER A 310 6.33 -11.13 -2.94
N ASN A 311 6.10 -9.84 -3.21
CA ASN A 311 5.37 -8.98 -2.27
C ASN A 311 3.91 -9.40 -2.13
N SER A 312 3.33 -9.97 -3.18
CA SER A 312 1.94 -10.43 -3.19
C SER A 312 1.78 -11.70 -2.36
N TYR A 313 2.74 -12.62 -2.44
CA TYR A 313 2.82 -13.78 -1.55
C TYR A 313 2.93 -13.34 -0.08
N LEU A 314 3.92 -12.50 0.25
CA LEU A 314 4.13 -12.01 1.61
C LEU A 314 2.93 -11.21 2.15
N ASN A 315 2.20 -10.50 1.29
CA ASN A 315 0.98 -9.79 1.70
C ASN A 315 -0.10 -10.76 2.19
N VAL A 316 -0.26 -11.91 1.53
CA VAL A 316 -1.29 -12.89 1.85
C VAL A 316 -0.86 -13.77 3.02
N VAL A 317 0.39 -14.23 3.03
CA VAL A 317 0.89 -15.20 4.03
C VAL A 317 1.33 -14.51 5.32
N ASP A 318 2.08 -13.41 5.23
CA ASP A 318 2.67 -12.74 6.40
C ASP A 318 1.91 -11.48 6.83
N GLY A 319 0.83 -11.13 6.13
CA GLY A 319 0.10 -9.88 6.36
C GLY A 319 0.91 -8.62 6.04
N ALA A 320 1.98 -8.75 5.23
CA ALA A 320 2.81 -7.62 4.82
C ALA A 320 1.97 -6.55 4.08
N PRO A 321 2.36 -5.27 4.06
CA PRO A 321 1.61 -4.26 3.32
C PRO A 321 1.49 -4.60 1.83
N LYS A 322 0.37 -4.21 1.21
CA LYS A 322 0.20 -4.34 -0.25
C LYS A 322 1.36 -3.66 -1.01
N PRO A 323 1.82 -4.22 -2.14
CA PRO A 323 2.97 -3.69 -2.87
C PRO A 323 2.85 -2.18 -3.19
N GLU A 324 1.64 -1.73 -3.54
CA GLU A 324 1.34 -0.34 -3.92
C GLU A 324 1.44 0.64 -2.74
N LYS A 325 1.38 0.13 -1.50
CA LYS A 325 1.51 0.91 -0.26
C LYS A 325 2.94 0.97 0.27
N THR A 326 3.89 0.31 -0.38
CA THR A 326 5.29 0.34 0.01
C THR A 326 6.10 1.25 -0.92
N PRO A 327 7.21 1.87 -0.48
CA PRO A 327 8.06 2.66 -1.36
C PRO A 327 8.60 1.83 -2.54
N ALA A 328 8.74 2.44 -3.72
CA ALA A 328 9.29 1.76 -4.91
C ALA A 328 10.76 1.39 -4.77
N VAL A 329 11.48 2.13 -3.94
CA VAL A 329 12.88 1.89 -3.60
C VAL A 329 12.99 1.86 -2.10
N ARG A 330 13.51 0.77 -1.55
CA ARG A 330 13.80 0.67 -0.12
C ARG A 330 14.92 1.64 0.22
N ARG A 331 14.79 2.38 1.31
CA ARG A 331 15.91 3.16 1.83
C ARG A 331 17.01 2.17 2.23
N ALA A 332 18.24 2.42 1.80
CA ALA A 332 19.39 1.68 2.31
C ALA A 332 19.32 1.71 3.84
N ALA A 333 19.40 0.54 4.48
CA ALA A 333 19.46 0.47 5.92
C ALA A 333 20.60 1.39 6.37
N ARG A 334 20.28 2.40 7.21
CA ARG A 334 21.33 3.13 7.92
C ARG A 334 22.08 2.06 8.69
N ARG A 335 23.32 1.76 8.27
CA ARG A 335 24.23 0.93 9.07
C ARG A 335 24.31 1.63 10.43
N SER A 336 23.72 1.00 11.44
CA SER A 336 23.85 1.39 12.85
C SER A 336 25.21 0.99 13.35
#